data_AF-A0A1Q6LEA7-F1
#
_entry.id   AF-A0A1Q6LEA7-F1
#
_cell.length_a   1.000
_cell.length_b   1.000
_cell.length_c   1.000
_cell.angle_alpha   90.00
_cell.angle_beta   90.00
_cell.angle_gamma   90.00
#
_symmetry.space_group_name_H-M   'P 1'
#
loop_
_entity.id
_entity.type
_entity.pdbx_description
1 polymer ?
#
loop_
_entity_poly.entity_id
_entity_poly.type
_entity_poly.pdbx_seq_one_letter_code
_entity_poly.pdbx_strand_id
1 'polypeptide(L)' 'MSNLSLEDFNNLTEEEKGDRYKELSEHDKFLVRISMPIGGEVIGYRELTEQEKEEGEEFARAVKSGKIEEWFNKK' A
#
# COMPACT_ATOMS: atom_id res chain seq x y z
N MET A 1 -26.31 -11.97 -7.70
CA MET A 1 -25.19 -12.81 -8.17
C MET A 1 -24.44 -13.27 -6.93
N SER A 2 -24.08 -14.55 -6.85
CA SER A 2 -23.22 -15.01 -5.74
C SER A 2 -21.82 -14.46 -5.99
N ASN A 3 -21.27 -13.72 -5.02
CA ASN A 3 -19.90 -13.23 -5.11
C ASN A 3 -18.93 -14.40 -4.91
N LEU A 4 -17.79 -14.35 -5.60
CA LEU A 4 -16.69 -15.28 -5.36
C LEU A 4 -16.15 -15.05 -3.95
N SER A 5 -15.94 -16.13 -3.18
CA SER A 5 -15.32 -16.01 -1.85
C SER A 5 -13.82 -15.74 -1.99
N LEU A 6 -13.23 -15.07 -1.00
CA LEU A 6 -11.79 -14.82 -0.97
C LEU A 6 -10.98 -16.14 -0.91
N GLU A 7 -11.51 -17.16 -0.23
CA GLU A 7 -10.89 -18.48 -0.14
C GLU A 7 -10.82 -19.17 -1.51
N ASP A 8 -11.94 -19.20 -2.24
CA ASP A 8 -11.98 -19.76 -3.59
C ASP A 8 -11.09 -18.98 -4.56
N PHE A 9 -11.07 -17.65 -4.44
CA PHE A 9 -10.20 -16.78 -5.24
C PHE A 9 -8.71 -17.08 -5.04
N ASN A 10 -8.29 -17.34 -3.80
CA ASN A 10 -6.89 -17.64 -3.49
C ASN A 10 -6.41 -18.98 -4.06
N ASN A 11 -7.33 -19.90 -4.31
CA ASN A 11 -7.04 -21.22 -4.91
C ASN A 11 -6.95 -21.18 -6.45
N LEU A 12 -7.29 -20.05 -7.10
CA LEU A 12 -7.19 -19.87 -8.55
C LEU A 12 -5.73 -19.68 -9.01
N THR A 13 -5.48 -19.94 -10.29
CA THR A 13 -4.24 -19.54 -10.96
C THR A 13 -4.16 -18.00 -11.12
N GLU A 14 -2.97 -17.44 -11.31
CA GLU A 14 -2.81 -15.98 -11.48
C GLU A 14 -3.54 -15.43 -12.71
N GLU A 15 -3.62 -16.20 -13.80
CA GLU A 15 -4.41 -15.87 -15.00
C GLU A 15 -5.91 -15.76 -14.65
N GLU A 16 -6.45 -16.77 -13.97
CA GLU A 16 -7.86 -16.79 -13.53
C GLU A 16 -8.16 -15.69 -12.50
N LYS A 17 -7.22 -15.38 -11.60
CA LYS A 17 -7.37 -14.27 -10.65
C LYS A 17 -7.55 -12.94 -11.36
N GLY A 18 -6.80 -12.70 -12.44
CA GLY A 18 -6.94 -11.49 -13.26
C GLY A 18 -8.36 -11.31 -13.79
N ASP A 19 -8.93 -12.36 -14.36
CA ASP A 19 -10.27 -12.31 -14.97
C ASP A 19 -11.40 -12.26 -13.94
N ARG A 20 -11.23 -12.97 -12.82
CA ARG A 20 -12.27 -13.18 -11.81
C ARG A 20 -12.22 -12.20 -10.64
N TYR A 21 -11.21 -11.33 -10.56
CA TYR A 21 -11.12 -10.28 -9.53
C TYR A 21 -12.38 -9.39 -9.46
N LYS A 22 -13.03 -9.15 -10.61
CA LYS A 22 -14.29 -8.38 -10.69
C LYS A 22 -15.48 -9.02 -9.96
N GLU A 23 -15.42 -10.34 -9.70
CA GLU A 23 -16.45 -11.13 -9.03
C GLU A 23 -16.36 -11.12 -7.50
N LEU A 24 -15.26 -10.59 -6.95
CA LEU A 24 -15.08 -10.38 -5.52
C LEU A 24 -15.99 -9.26 -4.99
N SER A 25 -16.36 -9.35 -3.72
CA SER A 25 -16.97 -8.23 -3.00
C SER A 25 -15.99 -7.06 -2.88
N GLU A 26 -16.49 -5.84 -2.68
CA GLU A 26 -15.61 -4.67 -2.47
C GLU A 26 -14.69 -4.82 -1.25
N HIS A 27 -15.17 -5.49 -0.21
CA HIS A 27 -14.39 -5.82 0.98
C HIS A 27 -13.24 -6.78 0.63
N ASP A 28 -13.52 -7.84 -0.12
CA ASP A 28 -12.49 -8.83 -0.47
C ASP A 28 -11.49 -8.28 -1.48
N LYS A 29 -11.93 -7.42 -2.41
CA LYS A 29 -11.03 -6.62 -3.26
C LYS A 29 -10.09 -5.76 -2.44
N PHE A 30 -10.57 -5.17 -1.35
CA PHE A 30 -9.71 -4.42 -0.43
C PHE A 30 -8.68 -5.33 0.24
N LEU A 31 -9.09 -6.48 0.77
CA LEU A 31 -8.19 -7.46 1.38
C LEU A 31 -7.10 -7.94 0.43
N VAL A 32 -7.46 -8.24 -0.83
CA VAL A 32 -6.49 -8.61 -1.87
C VAL A 32 -5.46 -7.49 -2.06
N ARG A 33 -5.90 -6.24 -2.27
CA ARG A 33 -5.01 -5.09 -2.49
C ARG A 33 -4.01 -4.86 -1.36
N ILE A 34 -4.43 -5.00 -0.10
CA ILE A 34 -3.54 -4.79 1.06
C ILE A 34 -2.63 -6.00 1.35
N SER A 35 -2.97 -7.19 0.83
CA SER A 35 -2.16 -8.39 0.98
C SER A 35 -0.97 -8.43 0.01
N MET A 36 -1.07 -7.71 -1.11
CA MET A 36 0.00 -7.68 -2.11
C MET A 36 1.20 -6.88 -1.58
N PRO A 37 2.44 -7.30 -1.88
CA PRO A 37 3.62 -6.50 -1.58
C PRO A 37 3.47 -5.11 -2.19
N ILE A 38 3.80 -4.07 -1.42
CA ILE A 38 3.79 -2.70 -1.92
C ILE A 38 4.86 -2.59 -3.02
N GLY A 39 4.42 -2.41 -4.25
CA GLY A 39 5.27 -2.12 -5.40
C GLY A 39 5.18 -0.65 -5.76
N GLY A 40 6.32 -0.04 -6.07
CA GLY A 40 6.38 1.34 -6.56
C GLY A 40 7.64 1.57 -7.38
N GLU A 41 7.54 2.47 -8.35
CA GLU A 41 8.69 2.93 -9.13
C GLU A 41 8.79 4.45 -9.09
N VAL A 42 10.02 4.96 -9.26
CA VAL A 42 10.26 6.41 -9.30
C VAL A 42 9.88 6.94 -10.68
N ILE A 43 8.79 7.71 -10.75
CA ILE A 43 8.27 8.28 -12.01
C ILE A 43 8.84 9.67 -12.36
N GLY A 44 9.66 10.25 -11.49
CA GLY A 44 10.26 11.56 -11.73
C GLY A 44 10.96 12.16 -10.51
N TYR A 45 11.63 13.29 -10.72
CA TYR A 45 12.33 14.04 -9.68
C TYR A 45 11.84 15.50 -9.68
N ARG A 46 11.78 16.09 -8.50
CA ARG A 46 11.61 17.54 -8.31
C ARG A 46 12.58 18.03 -7.26
N GLU A 47 12.91 19.31 -7.31
CA GLU A 47 13.64 19.95 -6.21
C GLU A 47 12.74 20.08 -4.98
N LEU A 48 13.35 19.87 -3.82
CA LEU A 48 12.73 20.07 -2.51
C LEU A 48 13.13 21.46 -2.00
N THR A 49 12.19 22.12 -1.34
CA THR A 49 12.48 23.31 -0.51
C THR A 49 13.33 22.94 0.70
N GLU A 50 13.98 23.90 1.33
CA GLU A 50 14.77 23.65 2.54
C GLU A 50 13.91 23.08 3.69
N GLN A 51 12.66 23.54 3.83
CA GLN A 51 11.73 23.00 4.81
C GLN A 51 11.41 21.52 4.54
N GLU A 52 11.13 21.16 3.28
CA GLU A 52 10.84 19.76 2.92
C GLU A 52 12.07 18.84 3.12
N LYS A 53 13.28 19.37 2.93
CA LYS A 53 14.52 18.62 3.24
C LYS A 53 14.62 18.36 4.74
N GLU A 54 14.38 19.37 5.58
CA GLU A 54 14.41 19.24 7.03
C GLU A 54 13.35 18.24 7.53
N GLU A 55 12.12 18.33 7.01
CA GLU A 55 11.04 17.38 7.29
C GLU A 55 11.41 15.96 6.87
N GLY A 56 12.02 15.80 5.69
CA GLY A 56 12.49 14.51 5.19
C GLY A 56 13.59 13.89 6.06
N GLU A 57 14.55 14.69 6.52
CA GLU A 57 15.57 14.24 7.47
C GLU A 57 14.97 13.85 8.82
N GLU A 58 14.01 14.62 9.30
CA GLU A 58 13.33 14.32 10.55
C GLU A 58 12.55 13.01 10.48
N PHE A 59 11.79 12.82 9.39
CA PHE A 59 11.09 11.58 9.11
C PHE A 59 12.07 10.41 9.04
N ALA A 60 13.19 10.55 8.33
CA ALA A 60 14.21 9.51 8.25
C ALA A 60 14.81 9.16 9.63
N ARG A 61 14.98 10.14 10.53
CA ARG A 61 15.40 9.91 11.93
C ARG A 61 14.32 9.18 12.73
N ALA A 62 13.05 9.55 12.58
CA ALA A 62 11.93 8.89 13.23
C ALA A 62 11.81 7.42 12.80
N VAL A 63 11.95 7.13 11.51
CA VAL A 63 11.98 5.77 10.96
C VAL A 63 13.12 4.95 11.57
N LYS A 64 14.35 5.48 11.55
CA LYS A 64 15.53 4.78 12.10
C LYS A 64 15.44 4.54 13.60
N SER A 65 14.77 5.42 14.34
CA SER A 65 14.63 5.32 15.80
C SER A 65 13.38 4.57 16.26
N GLY A 66 12.53 4.10 15.33
CA GLY A 66 11.26 3.44 15.66
C GLY A 66 10.21 4.37 16.25
N LYS A 67 10.38 5.70 16.11
CA LYS A 67 9.52 6.76 16.67
C LYS A 67 8.60 7.38 15.61
N ILE A 68 8.19 6.59 14.62
CA ILE A 68 7.35 7.06 13.51
C ILE A 68 6.00 7.61 14.01
N GLU A 69 5.41 6.98 15.03
CA GLU A 69 4.14 7.46 15.61
C GLU A 69 4.26 8.86 16.23
N GLU A 70 5.38 9.15 16.91
CA GLU A 70 5.63 10.48 17.49
C GLU A 70 5.70 11.54 16.39
N TRP A 71 6.32 11.22 15.25
CA TRP A 71 6.41 12.11 14.09
C TRP A 71 5.03 12.43 13.50
N PHE A 72 4.16 11.42 13.31
CA PHE A 72 2.79 11.65 12.81
C PHE A 72 1.91 12.43 13.79
N ASN A 73 2.20 12.34 15.09
CA ASN A 73 1.44 12.99 16.15
C ASN A 73 1.95 14.39 16.54
N LYS A 74 2.91 14.97 15.81
CA LYS A 74 3.47 16.31 16.04
C LYS A 74 2.48 17.50 15.91
N LYS A 75 1.18 17.24 15.78
CA LYS A 75 0.14 18.26 15.67
C LYS A 75 0.05 19.14 16.92
#